data_AF-A0A7K0TJB7-F1
#
_entry.id   AF-A0A7K0TJB7-F1
#
_cell.length_a   1.000
_cell.length_b   1.000
_cell.length_c   1.000
_cell.angle_alpha   90.00
_cell.angle_beta   90.00
_cell.angle_gamma   90.00
#
_symmetry.space_group_name_H-M   'P 1'
#
loop_
_entity.id
_entity.type
_entity.pdbx_description
1 polymer ?
#
loop_
_entity_poly.entity_id
_entity_poly.type
_entity_poly.pdbx_seq_one_letter_code
_entity_poly.pdbx_strand_id
1 'polypeptide(L)'
;MPRINTATLSEHRDWRRNQLIAAASAIALEQGGQAVTVAAVAERAGLSRTSVYEYFGSSAELVADLVIDELTVFAQSLQGAVALTSDPYDAIDAWIDAALRYIADGRH
;
A
#
# COMPACT_ATOMS: atom_id res chain seq x y z
N MET A 1 -8.74 15.01 18.03
CA MET A 1 -8.12 13.76 17.54
C MET A 1 -9.05 12.60 17.84
N PRO A 2 -9.45 11.76 16.87
CA PRO A 2 -10.27 10.59 17.15
C PRO A 2 -9.42 9.59 17.96
N ARG A 3 -9.96 9.07 19.08
CA ARG A 3 -9.33 7.97 19.82
C ARG A 3 -9.64 6.68 19.06
N ILE A 4 -8.60 6.01 18.61
CA ILE A 4 -8.74 4.72 17.91
C ILE A 4 -8.73 3.63 18.97
N ASN A 5 -9.83 2.88 19.02
CA ASN A 5 -10.08 1.85 20.02
C ASN A 5 -9.63 0.48 19.47
N THR A 6 -8.34 0.19 19.53
CA THR A 6 -7.81 -1.16 19.25
C THR A 6 -7.92 -2.00 20.52
N ALA A 7 -8.48 -3.21 20.42
CA ALA A 7 -8.77 -4.08 21.57
C ALA A 7 -7.51 -4.71 22.16
N THR A 8 -6.41 -4.80 21.39
CA THR A 8 -5.13 -5.39 21.84
C THR A 8 -3.91 -4.55 21.44
N LEU A 9 -2.77 -4.81 22.10
CA LEU A 9 -1.48 -4.20 21.74
C LEU A 9 -1.02 -4.61 20.33
N SER A 10 -1.31 -5.85 19.91
CA SER A 10 -1.00 -6.34 18.56
C SER A 10 -1.79 -5.57 17.52
N GLU A 11 -3.09 -5.41 17.71
CA GLU A 11 -3.94 -4.61 16.81
C GLU A 11 -3.50 -3.15 16.73
N HIS A 12 -3.07 -2.57 17.86
CA HIS A 12 -2.52 -1.22 17.86
C HIS A 12 -1.25 -1.12 17.01
N ARG A 13 -0.37 -2.13 17.12
CA ARG A 13 0.88 -2.21 16.37
C ARG A 13 0.60 -2.38 14.86
N ASP A 14 -0.31 -3.26 14.48
CA ASP A 14 -0.71 -3.50 13.09
C ASP A 14 -1.37 -2.25 12.50
N TRP A 15 -2.27 -1.62 13.23
CA TRP A 15 -2.90 -0.36 12.83
C TRP A 15 -1.85 0.75 12.58
N ARG A 16 -0.85 0.87 13.47
CA ARG A 16 0.25 1.82 13.30
C ARG A 16 1.13 1.49 12.10
N ARG A 17 1.45 0.21 11.89
CA ARG A 17 2.22 -0.25 10.73
C ARG A 17 1.49 0.10 9.44
N ASN A 18 0.19 -0.16 9.36
CA ASN A 18 -0.63 0.17 8.18
C ASN A 18 -0.67 1.68 7.89
N GLN A 19 -0.68 2.53 8.93
CA GLN A 19 -0.57 3.98 8.73
C GLN A 19 0.78 4.40 8.12
N LEU A 20 1.87 3.73 8.48
CA LEU A 20 3.19 4.00 7.91
C LEU A 20 3.28 3.55 6.44
N ILE A 21 2.64 2.42 6.10
CA ILE A 21 2.51 1.97 4.71
C ILE A 21 1.66 2.93 3.88
N ALA A 22 0.52 3.39 4.41
CA ALA A 22 -0.31 4.40 3.76
C ALA A 22 0.46 5.71 3.52
N ALA A 23 1.26 6.14 4.49
CA ALA A 23 2.15 7.29 4.32
C ALA A 23 3.18 7.04 3.21
N ALA A 24 3.80 5.85 3.17
CA ALA A 24 4.76 5.44 2.16
C ALA A 24 4.16 5.43 0.74
N SER A 25 2.97 4.84 0.58
CA SER A 25 2.22 4.80 -0.68
C SER A 25 1.92 6.22 -1.18
N ALA A 26 1.45 7.12 -0.30
CA ALA A 26 1.24 8.52 -0.68
C ALA A 26 2.53 9.21 -1.18
N ILE A 27 3.69 8.93 -0.56
CA ILE A 27 4.97 9.47 -1.05
C ILE A 27 5.27 8.95 -2.46
N ALA A 28 5.11 7.65 -2.66
CA ALA A 28 5.38 6.99 -3.95
C ALA A 28 4.50 7.58 -5.06
N LEU A 29 3.20 7.79 -4.79
CA LEU A 29 2.25 8.37 -5.73
C LEU A 29 2.56 9.83 -6.09
N GLU A 30 2.96 10.64 -5.11
CA GLU A 30 3.19 12.06 -5.32
C GLU A 30 4.58 12.38 -5.91
N GLN A 31 5.59 11.59 -5.56
CA GLN A 31 7.01 11.94 -5.74
C GLN A 31 7.84 10.81 -6.37
N GLY A 32 7.24 9.66 -6.67
CA GLY A 32 7.87 8.47 -7.21
C GLY A 32 8.52 7.58 -6.14
N GLY A 33 8.71 6.30 -6.46
CA GLY A 33 9.20 5.29 -5.50
C GLY A 33 10.57 5.59 -4.88
N GLN A 34 11.45 6.33 -5.56
CA GLN A 34 12.77 6.74 -5.03
C GLN A 34 12.64 7.71 -3.84
N ALA A 35 11.53 8.43 -3.71
CA ALA A 35 11.29 9.35 -2.61
C ALA A 35 10.87 8.62 -1.31
N VAL A 36 10.51 7.33 -1.39
CA VAL A 36 10.12 6.53 -0.24
C VAL A 36 11.34 6.21 0.62
N THR A 37 11.53 7.00 1.66
CA THR A 37 12.60 6.80 2.65
C THR A 37 12.02 6.77 4.06
N VAL A 38 12.72 6.11 4.99
CA VAL A 38 12.32 6.10 6.41
C VAL A 38 12.19 7.53 6.96
N ALA A 39 13.03 8.46 6.52
CA ALA A 39 12.96 9.86 6.91
C ALA A 39 11.68 10.54 6.42
N ALA A 40 11.36 10.38 5.12
CA ALA A 40 10.16 10.98 4.53
C ALA A 40 8.86 10.37 5.10
N VAL A 41 8.86 9.05 5.36
CA VAL A 41 7.72 8.37 6.00
C VAL A 41 7.55 8.82 7.45
N ALA A 42 8.64 8.93 8.21
CA ALA A 42 8.60 9.45 9.58
C ALA A 42 8.04 10.88 9.62
N GLU A 43 8.53 11.76 8.76
CA GLU A 43 8.07 13.15 8.64
C GLU A 43 6.58 13.22 8.32
N ARG A 44 6.13 12.50 7.29
CA ARG A 44 4.72 12.47 6.88
C ARG A 44 3.80 11.88 7.97
N ALA A 45 4.28 10.88 8.71
CA ALA A 45 3.54 10.26 9.81
C ALA A 45 3.59 11.06 11.13
N GLY A 46 4.36 12.14 11.20
CA GLY A 46 4.58 12.91 12.43
C GLY A 46 5.34 12.13 13.50
N LEU A 47 6.25 11.24 13.10
CA LEU A 47 7.04 10.37 13.97
C LEU A 47 8.54 10.65 13.86
N SER A 48 9.30 10.13 14.84
CA SER A 48 10.75 10.06 14.73
C SER A 48 11.18 8.89 13.83
N ARG A 49 12.38 8.96 13.25
CA ARG A 49 12.96 7.81 12.50
C ARG A 49 13.07 6.57 13.38
N THR A 50 13.48 6.74 14.64
CA THR A 50 13.57 5.65 15.61
C THR A 50 12.22 4.95 15.81
N SER A 51 11.14 5.73 15.91
CA SER A 51 9.78 5.18 16.03
C SER A 51 9.36 4.38 14.80
N VAL A 52 9.79 4.74 13.59
CA VAL A 52 9.52 3.94 12.39
C VAL A 52 10.27 2.61 12.42
N TYR A 53 11.52 2.61 12.91
CA TYR A 53 12.30 1.38 13.08
C TYR A 53 11.74 0.42 14.13
N GLU A 54 10.83 0.86 15.01
CA GLU A 54 10.09 -0.04 15.90
C GLU A 54 9.10 -0.95 15.15
N TYR A 55 8.69 -0.57 13.93
CA TYR A 55 7.74 -1.30 13.08
C TYR A 55 8.39 -2.02 11.90
N PHE A 56 9.53 -1.52 11.41
CA PHE A 56 10.28 -2.09 10.29
C PHE A 56 11.75 -2.23 10.69
N GLY A 57 12.31 -3.43 10.55
CA GLY A 57 13.71 -3.72 10.83
C GLY A 57 14.70 -3.07 9.84
N SER A 58 14.22 -2.61 8.68
CA SER A 58 15.04 -1.85 7.72
C SER A 58 14.20 -0.99 6.76
N SER A 59 14.87 -0.09 6.02
CA SER A 59 14.23 0.61 4.90
C SER A 59 13.81 -0.34 3.78
N ALA A 60 14.57 -1.42 3.55
CA ALA A 60 14.21 -2.43 2.56
C ALA A 60 12.94 -3.19 2.95
N GLU A 61 12.73 -3.46 4.23
CA GLU A 61 11.49 -4.08 4.74
C GLU A 61 10.28 -3.15 4.55
N LEU A 62 10.42 -1.86 4.89
CA LEU A 62 9.37 -0.87 4.63
C LEU A 62 8.97 -0.83 3.15
N VAL A 63 9.95 -0.85 2.24
CA VAL A 63 9.69 -0.85 0.79
C VAL A 63 9.07 -2.17 0.35
N ALA A 64 9.54 -3.31 0.87
CA ALA A 64 8.97 -4.61 0.54
C ALA A 64 7.50 -4.71 0.97
N ASP A 65 7.18 -4.23 2.17
CA ASP A 65 5.81 -4.18 2.67
C ASP A 65 4.91 -3.26 1.84
N LEU A 66 5.42 -2.09 1.44
CA LEU A 66 4.71 -1.20 0.53
C LEU A 66 4.40 -1.91 -0.80
N VAL A 67 5.38 -2.61 -1.38
CA VAL A 67 5.18 -3.36 -2.64
C VAL A 67 4.15 -4.48 -2.46
N ILE A 68 4.15 -5.19 -1.32
CA ILE A 68 3.16 -6.24 -1.03
C ILE A 68 1.75 -5.64 -0.91
N ASP A 69 1.60 -4.48 -0.26
CA ASP A 69 0.32 -3.78 -0.15
C ASP A 69 -0.21 -3.37 -1.53
N GLU A 70 0.64 -2.76 -2.36
CA GLU A 70 0.28 -2.36 -3.73
C GLU A 70 -0.08 -3.57 -4.62
N LEU A 71 0.67 -4.68 -4.52
CA LEU A 71 0.35 -5.91 -5.24
C LEU A 71 -0.97 -6.53 -4.78
N THR A 72 -1.32 -6.37 -3.50
CA THR A 72 -2.60 -6.83 -2.95
C THR A 72 -3.75 -6.01 -3.55
N VAL A 73 -3.61 -4.68 -3.61
CA VAL A 73 -4.60 -3.79 -4.23
C VAL A 73 -4.74 -4.09 -5.72
N PHE A 74 -3.62 -4.32 -6.41
CA PHE A 74 -3.62 -4.71 -7.83
C PHE A 74 -4.37 -6.02 -8.06
N ALA A 75 -4.06 -7.06 -7.28
CA ALA A 75 -4.73 -8.36 -7.38
C ALA A 75 -6.25 -8.25 -7.12
N GLN A 76 -6.66 -7.44 -6.14
CA GLN A 76 -8.07 -7.19 -5.86
C GLN A 76 -8.77 -6.47 -7.02
N SER A 77 -8.12 -5.50 -7.64
CA SER A 77 -8.64 -4.80 -8.82
C SER A 77 -8.87 -5.77 -9.99
N LEU A 78 -7.90 -6.66 -10.25
CA LEU A 78 -8.02 -7.66 -11.31
C LEU A 78 -9.13 -8.69 -11.00
N GLN A 79 -9.20 -9.17 -9.77
CA GLN A 79 -10.25 -10.09 -9.34
C GLN A 79 -11.64 -9.46 -9.47
N GLY A 80 -11.80 -8.19 -9.08
CA GLY A 80 -13.06 -7.46 -9.23
C GLY A 80 -13.49 -7.29 -10.68
N ALA A 81 -12.55 -7.05 -11.59
CA ALA A 81 -12.83 -6.87 -13.02
C ALA A 81 -13.40 -8.13 -13.69
N VAL A 82 -12.98 -9.32 -13.26
CA VAL A 82 -13.42 -10.59 -13.85
C VAL A 82 -14.59 -11.24 -13.12
N ALA A 83 -14.94 -10.77 -11.92
CA ALA A 83 -15.89 -11.44 -11.02
C ALA A 83 -17.32 -11.58 -11.57
N LEU A 84 -17.73 -10.70 -12.48
CA LEU A 84 -19.09 -10.68 -13.04
C LEU A 84 -19.17 -11.30 -14.44
N THR A 85 -18.06 -11.88 -14.92
CA THR A 85 -17.95 -12.34 -16.29
C THR A 85 -18.07 -13.86 -16.35
N SER A 86 -19.01 -14.34 -17.17
CA SER A 86 -19.26 -15.78 -17.37
C SER A 86 -18.56 -16.34 -18.61
N ASP A 87 -18.26 -15.47 -19.59
CA ASP A 87 -17.58 -15.85 -20.83
C ASP A 87 -16.05 -15.73 -20.66
N PRO A 88 -15.26 -16.76 -21.03
CA PRO A 88 -13.81 -16.73 -20.89
C PRO A 88 -13.11 -15.63 -21.69
N TYR A 89 -13.62 -15.24 -22.86
CA TYR A 89 -13.02 -14.19 -23.69
C TYR A 89 -13.31 -12.82 -23.10
N ASP A 90 -14.54 -12.57 -22.66
CA ASP A 90 -14.88 -11.33 -21.95
C ASP A 90 -14.05 -11.18 -20.67
N ALA A 91 -13.71 -12.30 -19.98
CA ALA A 91 -12.89 -12.26 -18.77
C ALA A 91 -11.43 -11.88 -19.08
N ILE A 92 -10.89 -12.34 -20.21
CA ILE A 92 -9.55 -11.93 -20.67
C ILE A 92 -9.54 -10.44 -21.01
N ASP A 93 -10.55 -9.96 -21.74
CA ASP A 93 -10.67 -8.54 -22.11
C ASP A 93 -10.78 -7.65 -20.86
N ALA A 94 -11.64 -8.02 -19.90
CA ALA A 94 -11.79 -7.31 -18.64
C ALA A 94 -10.50 -7.31 -17.80
N TRP A 95 -9.77 -8.42 -17.79
CA TRP A 95 -8.49 -8.51 -17.08
C TRP A 95 -7.42 -7.60 -17.70
N ILE A 96 -7.27 -7.63 -19.03
CA ILE A 96 -6.30 -6.79 -19.77
C ILE A 96 -6.63 -5.31 -19.56
N ASP A 97 -7.90 -4.94 -19.71
CA ASP A 97 -8.38 -3.58 -19.54
C ASP A 97 -8.14 -3.07 -18.11
N ALA A 98 -8.45 -3.87 -17.08
CA ALA A 98 -8.17 -3.52 -15.69
C ALA A 98 -6.67 -3.39 -15.40
N ALA A 99 -5.83 -4.29 -15.94
CA ALA A 99 -4.39 -4.22 -15.78
C ALA A 99 -3.81 -2.95 -16.42
N LEU A 100 -4.21 -2.64 -17.65
CA LEU A 100 -3.75 -1.44 -18.37
C LEU A 100 -4.21 -0.15 -17.67
N ARG A 101 -5.44 -0.08 -17.17
CA ARG A 101 -5.93 1.08 -16.39
C ARG A 101 -5.14 1.26 -15.11
N TYR A 102 -4.90 0.17 -14.37
CA TYR A 102 -4.13 0.24 -13.12
C TYR A 102 -2.73 0.81 -13.34
N ILE A 103 -2.05 0.37 -14.41
CA ILE A 103 -0.71 0.86 -14.78
C ILE A 103 -0.79 2.31 -15.28
N ALA A 104 -1.78 2.65 -16.09
CA ALA A 104 -1.95 3.98 -16.66
C ALA A 104 -2.27 5.06 -15.60
N ASP A 105 -2.90 4.69 -14.49
CA ASP A 105 -3.20 5.60 -13.37
C ASP A 105 -1.93 6.10 -12.64
N GLY A 106 -0.74 5.62 -13.00
CA GLY A 106 0.52 6.13 -12.47
C GLY A 106 0.74 5.78 -10.99
N ARG A 107 0.08 4.72 -10.49
CA ARG A 107 0.26 4.24 -9.11
C ARG A 107 1.59 3.51 -8.86
N HIS A 108 2.61 3.75 -9.69
CA HIS A 108 3.87 3.01 -9.72
C HIS A 108 5.08 3.91 -9.98
#